data_AF-A0A3Q8X810-F1
#
_entry.id   AF-A0A3Q8X810-F1
#
_cell.length_a   1.000
_cell.length_b   1.000
_cell.length_c   1.000
_cell.angle_alpha   90.00
_cell.angle_beta   90.00
_cell.angle_gamma   90.00
#
_symmetry.space_group_name_H-M   'P 1'
#
loop_
_entity.id
_entity.type
_entity.pdbx_description
1 polymer ?
#
loop_
_entity_poly.entity_id
_entity_poly.type
_entity_poly.pdbx_seq_one_letter_code
_entity_poly.pdbx_strand_id
1 'polypeptide(L)'
;MSSLKYFLTSGKYQRLSTLDKQLEILREKIRHYQELAGDQRFVWPEQCVVGKFMHFRKYDHDKKGLIEFLDERGLLPVVTTINWRDLSIEEQQCLVQTSQPVRDVLKFRPSSEYSIKKDELEEFKLQLSKLDINDLVWQWKERKVEYKILSWKWNWILLNSPHVISNSEDYKQFGTVKIKQLDPLLDMMQVFNSLDKEAFKKLCKVEEDLVIIYGLKGYYSLKEVRKYRTLIGFQSRYYLMELQDEILVSDMLENKLIRYSVVSQLMNEKQFIENI
;
A
#
# COMPACT_ATOMS: atom_id res chain seq x y z
N MET A 1 3.36 33.61 -0.35
CA MET A 1 3.44 32.62 0.74
C MET A 1 3.31 31.23 0.14
N SER A 2 4.24 30.31 0.38
CA SER A 2 4.18 28.97 -0.26
C SER A 2 2.95 28.19 0.20
N SER A 3 2.39 27.35 -0.68
CA SER A 3 1.25 26.48 -0.36
C SER A 3 1.51 25.59 0.86
N LEU A 4 2.76 25.15 1.03
CA LEU A 4 3.25 24.43 2.20
C LEU A 4 3.15 25.28 3.48
N LYS A 5 3.71 26.50 3.47
CA LYS A 5 3.68 27.40 4.62
C LYS A 5 2.26 27.72 5.04
N TYR A 6 1.36 27.99 4.08
CA TYR A 6 -0.06 28.24 4.36
C TYR A 6 -0.76 27.02 4.99
N PHE A 7 -0.49 25.80 4.50
CA PHE A 7 -1.07 24.58 5.06
C PHE A 7 -0.62 24.32 6.51
N LEU A 8 0.62 24.68 6.83
CA LEU A 8 1.18 24.55 8.18
C LEU A 8 0.66 25.67 9.12
N THR A 9 0.69 26.93 8.70
CA THR A 9 0.24 28.07 9.53
C THR A 9 -1.26 28.04 9.81
N SER A 10 -2.06 27.47 8.90
CA SER A 10 -3.51 27.36 9.08
C SER A 10 -3.94 26.21 10.00
N GLY A 11 -2.99 25.45 10.59
CA GLY A 11 -3.29 24.32 11.46
C GLY A 11 -3.84 23.08 10.74
N LYS A 12 -3.93 23.09 9.40
CA LYS A 12 -4.51 21.98 8.61
C LYS A 12 -3.71 20.69 8.73
N TYR A 13 -2.38 20.78 8.87
CA TYR A 13 -1.55 19.60 9.13
C TYR A 13 -1.83 18.99 10.49
N GLN A 14 -1.95 19.81 11.53
CA GLN A 14 -2.29 19.33 12.88
C GLN A 14 -3.67 18.67 12.86
N ARG A 15 -4.66 19.30 12.22
CA ARG A 15 -6.00 18.72 12.04
C ARG A 15 -5.96 17.38 11.31
N LEU A 16 -5.19 17.27 10.22
CA LEU A 16 -5.00 16.02 9.48
C LEU A 16 -4.45 14.90 10.39
N SER A 17 -3.42 15.21 11.18
CA SER A 17 -2.80 14.27 12.12
C SER A 17 -3.77 13.85 13.23
N THR A 18 -4.52 14.79 13.80
CA THR A 18 -5.56 14.50 14.81
C THR A 18 -6.67 13.64 14.23
N LEU A 19 -7.15 13.93 13.02
CA LEU A 19 -8.18 13.14 12.34
C LEU A 19 -7.75 11.70 12.11
N ASP A 20 -6.49 11.46 11.72
CA ASP A 20 -5.95 10.10 11.54
C ASP A 20 -6.11 9.27 12.83
N LYS A 21 -5.74 9.83 13.98
CA LYS A 21 -5.89 9.18 15.28
C LYS A 21 -7.34 9.03 15.73
N GLN A 22 -8.17 10.03 15.49
CA GLN A 22 -9.60 9.94 15.80
C GLN A 22 -10.29 8.85 14.98
N LEU A 23 -9.93 8.70 13.69
CA LEU A 23 -10.42 7.64 12.84
C LEU A 23 -9.96 6.25 13.30
N GLU A 24 -8.71 6.11 13.76
CA GLU A 24 -8.22 4.88 14.37
C GLU A 24 -9.03 4.50 15.62
N ILE A 25 -9.24 5.45 16.54
CA ILE A 25 -10.01 5.23 17.78
C ILE A 25 -11.47 4.83 17.47
N LEU A 26 -12.12 5.56 16.55
CA LEU A 26 -13.48 5.23 16.12
C LEU A 26 -13.55 3.84 15.49
N ARG A 27 -12.60 3.50 14.61
CA ARG A 27 -12.52 2.19 13.97
C ARG A 27 -12.37 1.07 15.00
N GLU A 28 -11.57 1.27 16.03
CA GLU A 28 -11.38 0.28 17.10
C GLU A 28 -12.63 0.08 17.95
N LYS A 29 -13.35 1.16 18.31
CA LYS A 29 -14.62 1.05 19.05
C LYS A 29 -15.69 0.33 18.23
N ILE A 30 -15.85 0.70 16.95
CA ILE A 30 -16.80 0.05 16.04
C ILE A 30 -16.42 -1.42 15.83
N ARG A 31 -15.13 -1.71 15.66
CA ARG A 31 -14.63 -3.09 15.58
C ARG A 31 -15.04 -3.89 16.81
N HIS A 32 -14.78 -3.37 18.01
CA HIS A 32 -15.08 -4.07 19.25
C HIS A 32 -16.57 -4.34 19.41
N TYR A 33 -17.42 -3.38 19.06
CA TYR A 33 -18.86 -3.59 19.01
C TYR A 33 -19.25 -4.76 18.09
N GLN A 34 -18.70 -4.80 16.88
CA GLN A 34 -18.98 -5.87 15.92
C GLN A 34 -18.40 -7.23 16.37
N GLU A 35 -17.24 -7.25 17.03
CA GLU A 35 -16.66 -8.46 17.63
C GLU A 35 -17.61 -9.05 18.69
N LEU A 36 -18.21 -8.20 19.53
CA LEU A 36 -19.19 -8.62 20.55
C LEU A 36 -20.49 -9.12 19.93
N ALA A 37 -20.92 -8.54 18.80
CA ALA A 37 -22.08 -9.01 18.06
C ALA A 37 -21.85 -10.36 17.37
N GLY A 38 -20.58 -10.74 17.11
CA GLY A 38 -20.22 -11.98 16.44
C GLY A 38 -20.41 -11.96 14.92
N ASP A 39 -20.74 -10.80 14.35
CA ASP A 39 -21.03 -10.67 12.91
C ASP A 39 -19.75 -10.50 12.09
N GLN A 40 -19.52 -11.39 11.13
CA GLN A 40 -18.38 -11.27 10.22
C GLN A 40 -18.48 -10.03 9.32
N ARG A 41 -19.69 -9.64 8.92
CA ARG A 41 -19.97 -8.44 8.12
C ARG A 41 -21.21 -7.76 8.69
N PHE A 42 -21.08 -6.47 8.98
CA PHE A 42 -22.17 -5.63 9.47
C PHE A 42 -22.31 -4.42 8.55
N VAL A 43 -23.53 -4.14 8.13
CA VAL A 43 -23.85 -2.99 7.28
C VAL A 43 -24.66 -2.00 8.11
N TRP A 44 -24.25 -0.75 8.10
CA TRP A 44 -24.98 0.40 8.62
C TRP A 44 -25.62 1.12 7.44
N PRO A 45 -26.89 0.82 7.08
CA PRO A 45 -27.48 1.27 5.82
C PRO A 45 -27.69 2.79 5.78
N GLU A 46 -28.11 3.38 6.91
CA GLU A 46 -28.34 4.83 7.02
C GLU A 46 -27.05 5.64 6.79
N GLN A 47 -25.92 5.09 7.24
CA GLN A 47 -24.60 5.69 7.09
C GLN A 47 -23.94 5.29 5.76
N CYS A 48 -24.47 4.29 5.03
CA CYS A 48 -23.81 3.65 3.88
C CYS A 48 -22.39 3.17 4.22
N VAL A 49 -22.19 2.62 5.42
CA VAL A 49 -20.89 2.13 5.90
C VAL A 49 -20.97 0.63 6.15
N VAL A 50 -19.87 -0.07 5.88
CA VAL A 50 -19.73 -1.50 6.13
C VAL A 50 -18.50 -1.80 6.96
N GLY A 51 -18.70 -2.62 7.98
CA GLY A 51 -17.66 -3.21 8.82
C GLY A 51 -17.52 -4.69 8.49
N LYS A 52 -16.31 -5.15 8.19
CA LYS A 52 -16.08 -6.56 7.84
C LYS A 52 -14.78 -7.14 8.39
N PHE A 53 -14.87 -8.36 8.89
CA PHE A 53 -13.75 -9.23 9.19
C PHE A 53 -13.41 -10.08 7.98
N MET A 54 -12.23 -9.85 7.42
CA MET A 54 -11.68 -10.65 6.35
C MET A 54 -10.57 -11.54 6.89
N HIS A 55 -10.69 -12.84 6.61
CA HIS A 55 -9.71 -13.84 6.99
C HIS A 55 -8.73 -14.04 5.83
N PHE A 56 -7.46 -13.74 6.08
CA PHE A 56 -6.38 -13.96 5.13
C PHE A 56 -5.59 -15.18 5.56
N ARG A 57 -5.29 -16.06 4.60
CA ARG A 57 -4.34 -17.15 4.81
C ARG A 57 -2.94 -16.57 4.94
N LYS A 58 -2.25 -16.92 6.03
CA LYS A 58 -0.85 -16.59 6.25
C LYS A 58 0.00 -17.75 5.76
N TYR A 59 0.82 -17.48 4.76
CA TYR A 59 1.74 -18.46 4.18
C TYR A 59 3.17 -18.18 4.65
N ASP A 60 3.91 -19.26 4.93
CA ASP A 60 5.36 -19.24 4.86
C ASP A 60 5.76 -19.43 3.41
N HIS A 61 6.81 -18.75 2.99
CA HIS A 61 7.31 -18.86 1.62
C HIS A 61 8.75 -19.35 1.67
N ASP A 62 9.02 -20.49 1.04
CA ASP A 62 10.38 -20.88 0.69
C ASP A 62 10.83 -20.01 -0.48
N LYS A 63 11.34 -18.82 -0.13
CA LYS A 63 11.78 -17.82 -1.11
C LYS A 63 12.94 -18.32 -1.95
N LYS A 64 13.87 -19.08 -1.36
CA LYS A 64 15.06 -19.56 -2.05
C LYS A 64 14.67 -20.59 -3.11
N GLY A 65 13.89 -21.60 -2.73
CA GLY A 65 13.43 -22.62 -3.66
C GLY A 65 12.60 -22.03 -4.81
N LEU A 66 11.77 -21.02 -4.54
CA LEU A 66 11.00 -20.34 -5.59
C LEU A 66 11.89 -19.54 -6.55
N ILE A 67 12.91 -18.84 -6.04
CA ILE A 67 13.85 -18.06 -6.86
C ILE A 67 14.67 -19.00 -7.76
N GLU A 68 15.16 -20.11 -7.23
CA GLU A 68 15.90 -21.13 -7.99
C GLU A 68 15.02 -21.72 -9.10
N PHE A 69 13.78 -22.11 -8.78
CA PHE A 69 12.82 -22.63 -9.75
C PHE A 69 12.54 -21.68 -10.93
N LEU A 70 12.45 -20.37 -10.64
CA LEU A 70 12.20 -19.33 -11.64
C LEU A 70 13.45 -19.02 -12.46
N ASP A 71 14.63 -19.12 -11.85
CA ASP A 71 15.92 -18.95 -12.53
C ASP A 71 16.20 -20.08 -13.52
N GLU A 72 15.96 -21.34 -13.13
CA GLU A 72 16.11 -22.50 -14.01
C GLU A 72 15.25 -22.40 -15.27
N ARG A 73 14.12 -21.68 -15.19
CA ARG A 73 13.20 -21.43 -16.32
C ARG A 73 13.47 -20.14 -17.07
N GLY A 74 14.48 -19.36 -16.67
CA GLY A 74 14.82 -18.08 -17.27
C GLY A 74 13.77 -16.99 -17.05
N LEU A 75 12.87 -17.15 -16.08
CA LEU A 75 11.76 -16.22 -15.82
C LEU A 75 12.04 -15.24 -14.69
N LEU A 76 13.12 -15.45 -13.93
CA LEU A 76 13.48 -14.63 -12.78
C LEU A 76 13.46 -13.10 -13.06
N PRO A 77 14.08 -12.57 -14.13
CA PRO A 77 14.11 -11.12 -14.35
C PRO A 77 12.75 -10.52 -14.73
N VAL A 78 11.80 -11.33 -15.24
CA VAL A 78 10.47 -10.85 -15.67
C VAL A 78 9.37 -11.01 -14.62
N VAL A 79 9.65 -11.71 -13.51
CA VAL A 79 8.68 -11.93 -12.41
C VAL A 79 9.17 -11.40 -11.07
N THR A 80 10.26 -10.64 -11.06
CA THR A 80 10.85 -10.08 -9.84
C THR A 80 10.92 -8.57 -9.88
N THR A 81 11.00 -7.98 -8.70
CA THR A 81 11.26 -6.57 -8.48
C THR A 81 12.39 -6.43 -7.47
N ILE A 82 13.20 -5.39 -7.60
CA ILE A 82 14.25 -5.03 -6.64
C ILE A 82 13.91 -3.66 -6.07
N ASN A 83 14.00 -3.51 -4.75
CA ASN A 83 13.89 -2.19 -4.15
C ASN A 83 15.25 -1.51 -4.23
N TRP A 84 15.28 -0.25 -4.70
CA TRP A 84 16.51 0.53 -4.79
C TRP A 84 17.29 0.59 -3.47
N ARG A 85 16.58 0.65 -2.34
CA ARG A 85 17.18 0.78 -1.00
C ARG A 85 17.88 -0.46 -0.49
N ASP A 86 17.58 -1.62 -1.09
CA ASP A 86 18.21 -2.89 -0.71
C ASP A 86 19.54 -3.09 -1.45
N LEU A 87 19.83 -2.28 -2.48
CA LEU A 87 21.08 -2.30 -3.24
C LEU A 87 22.22 -1.60 -2.47
N SER A 88 23.44 -2.12 -2.63
CA SER A 88 24.66 -1.47 -2.15
C SER A 88 24.94 -0.16 -2.91
N ILE A 89 25.82 0.68 -2.36
CA ILE A 89 26.19 1.96 -3.01
C ILE A 89 26.84 1.71 -4.38
N GLU A 90 27.64 0.66 -4.49
CA GLU A 90 28.32 0.26 -5.74
C GLU A 90 27.30 -0.22 -6.79
N GLU A 91 26.36 -1.07 -6.38
CA GLU A 91 25.29 -1.58 -7.25
C GLU A 91 24.37 -0.44 -7.73
N GLN A 92 24.06 0.50 -6.83
CA GLN A 92 23.30 1.70 -7.19
C GLN A 92 24.04 2.50 -8.26
N GLN A 93 25.35 2.75 -8.10
CA GLN A 93 26.15 3.50 -9.08
C GLN A 93 26.15 2.85 -10.47
N CYS A 94 26.23 1.51 -10.54
CA CYS A 94 26.12 0.77 -11.79
C CYS A 94 24.74 0.95 -12.46
N LEU A 95 23.67 1.06 -11.67
CA LEU A 95 22.30 1.12 -12.15
C LEU A 95 21.76 2.55 -12.33
N VAL A 96 22.47 3.59 -11.87
CA VAL A 96 22.05 5.00 -12.07
C VAL A 96 21.90 5.31 -13.57
N GLN A 97 22.79 4.79 -14.42
CA GLN A 97 22.79 5.08 -15.86
C GLN A 97 21.61 4.45 -16.61
N THR A 98 21.08 3.34 -16.12
CA THR A 98 19.97 2.60 -16.72
C THR A 98 18.62 2.96 -16.09
N SER A 99 18.65 3.67 -14.97
CA SER A 99 17.45 4.07 -14.25
C SER A 99 16.74 5.28 -14.86
N GLN A 100 15.40 5.29 -14.79
CA GLN A 100 14.65 6.47 -15.18
C GLN A 100 14.73 7.55 -14.09
N PRO A 101 14.94 8.83 -14.46
CA PRO A 101 14.98 9.92 -13.49
C PRO A 101 13.61 10.08 -12.84
N VAL A 102 13.59 10.16 -11.50
CA VAL A 102 12.36 10.35 -10.73
C VAL A 102 12.35 11.73 -10.09
N ARG A 103 11.16 12.29 -9.93
CA ARG A 103 10.96 13.61 -9.35
C ARG A 103 11.34 13.62 -7.86
N ASP A 104 11.96 14.73 -7.46
CA ASP A 104 12.14 15.07 -6.05
C ASP A 104 10.80 15.30 -5.37
N VAL A 105 10.65 14.76 -4.16
CA VAL A 105 9.45 14.99 -3.33
C VAL A 105 9.83 15.59 -1.99
N LEU A 106 8.93 16.36 -1.41
CA LEU A 106 9.12 16.87 -0.07
C LEU A 106 8.87 15.79 0.98
N LYS A 107 9.72 15.75 2.00
CA LYS A 107 9.54 15.01 3.24
C LYS A 107 9.46 15.98 4.40
N PHE A 108 8.34 15.95 5.11
CA PHE A 108 8.15 16.74 6.32
C PHE A 108 8.21 15.85 7.57
N ARG A 109 8.88 16.32 8.61
CA ARG A 109 8.79 15.78 9.96
C ARG A 109 8.31 16.89 10.89
N PRO A 110 7.17 16.75 11.56
CA PRO A 110 6.67 17.78 12.45
C PRO A 110 7.55 17.93 13.69
N SER A 111 7.56 19.12 14.28
CA SER A 111 8.09 19.35 15.63
C SER A 111 7.14 18.80 16.69
N SER A 112 7.62 18.66 17.92
CA SER A 112 6.81 18.18 19.06
C SER A 112 5.59 19.05 19.33
N GLU A 113 5.65 20.36 19.09
CA GLU A 113 4.54 21.28 19.31
C GLU A 113 3.41 21.14 18.27
N TYR A 114 3.75 20.67 17.06
CA TYR A 114 2.79 20.34 16.01
C TYR A 114 2.40 18.85 16.02
N SER A 115 2.85 18.12 17.04
CA SER A 115 2.36 16.77 17.32
C SER A 115 1.00 16.83 18.01
N ILE A 116 0.27 15.72 17.96
CA ILE A 116 -1.10 15.65 18.48
C ILE A 116 -1.08 15.83 20.00
N LYS A 117 -1.94 16.72 20.51
CA LYS A 117 -2.09 16.92 21.94
C LYS A 117 -2.79 15.69 22.54
N LYS A 118 -2.12 15.02 23.48
CA LYS A 118 -2.67 13.83 24.14
C LYS A 118 -4.02 14.11 24.82
N ASP A 119 -4.13 15.27 25.46
CA ASP A 119 -5.33 15.68 26.19
C ASP A 119 -6.56 15.76 25.27
N GLU A 120 -6.39 16.26 24.04
CA GLU A 120 -7.46 16.33 23.03
C GLU A 120 -7.95 14.94 22.62
N LEU A 121 -7.04 13.96 22.52
CA LEU A 121 -7.40 12.58 22.20
C LEU A 121 -8.10 11.88 23.37
N GLU A 122 -7.69 12.13 24.61
CA GLU A 122 -8.34 11.56 25.79
C GLU A 122 -9.74 12.14 25.99
N GLU A 123 -9.91 13.45 25.82
CA GLU A 123 -11.23 14.09 25.82
C GLU A 123 -12.13 13.48 24.74
N PHE A 124 -11.59 13.29 23.53
CA PHE A 124 -12.34 12.65 22.45
C PHE A 124 -12.77 11.22 22.81
N LYS A 125 -11.88 10.40 23.39
CA LYS A 125 -12.23 9.04 23.84
C LYS A 125 -13.36 9.03 24.87
N LEU A 126 -13.32 9.97 25.81
CA LEU A 126 -14.35 10.16 26.84
C LEU A 126 -15.69 10.55 26.20
N GLN A 127 -15.70 11.49 25.25
CA GLN A 127 -16.92 11.85 24.51
C GLN A 127 -17.51 10.64 23.79
N LEU A 128 -16.66 9.86 23.10
CA LEU A 128 -17.08 8.65 22.40
C LEU A 128 -17.60 7.53 23.32
N SER A 129 -17.40 7.59 24.64
CA SER A 129 -17.89 6.55 25.55
C SER A 129 -19.40 6.64 25.80
N LYS A 130 -19.99 7.79 25.48
CA LYS A 130 -21.41 8.10 25.72
C LYS A 130 -22.28 7.90 24.48
N LEU A 131 -21.68 7.61 23.34
CA LEU A 131 -22.35 7.52 22.06
C LEU A 131 -22.78 6.08 21.76
N ASP A 132 -23.88 5.94 21.04
CA ASP A 132 -24.29 4.66 20.49
C ASP A 132 -23.48 4.29 19.24
N ILE A 133 -23.67 3.06 18.74
CA ILE A 133 -22.93 2.59 17.57
C ILE A 133 -23.23 3.41 16.30
N ASN A 134 -24.45 3.88 16.10
CA ASN A 134 -24.85 4.60 14.90
C ASN A 134 -24.18 5.98 14.87
N ASP A 135 -24.12 6.66 16.00
CA ASP A 135 -23.40 7.91 16.20
C ASP A 135 -21.89 7.74 15.97
N LEU A 136 -21.30 6.65 16.46
CA LEU A 136 -19.88 6.34 16.22
C LEU A 136 -19.58 6.20 14.72
N VAL A 137 -20.44 5.46 14.00
CA VAL A 137 -20.29 5.26 12.55
C VAL A 137 -20.52 6.56 11.79
N TRP A 138 -21.48 7.40 12.22
CA TRP A 138 -21.71 8.72 11.65
C TRP A 138 -20.47 9.62 11.80
N GLN A 139 -19.92 9.73 13.01
CA GLN A 139 -18.72 10.51 13.25
C GLN A 139 -17.51 10.01 12.46
N TRP A 140 -17.38 8.69 12.31
CA TRP A 140 -16.32 8.11 11.49
C TRP A 140 -16.45 8.55 10.03
N LYS A 141 -17.66 8.51 9.47
CA LYS A 141 -17.93 8.92 8.08
C LYS A 141 -17.60 10.40 7.86
N GLU A 142 -18.09 11.30 8.71
CA GLU A 142 -17.84 12.73 8.59
C GLU A 142 -16.34 13.07 8.66
N ARG A 143 -15.65 12.52 9.66
CA ARG A 143 -14.21 12.73 9.83
C ARG A 143 -13.40 12.13 8.68
N LYS A 144 -13.83 11.02 8.10
CA LYS A 144 -13.18 10.38 6.95
C LYS A 144 -13.22 11.28 5.71
N VAL A 145 -14.33 12.00 5.48
CA VAL A 145 -14.45 12.96 4.37
C VAL A 145 -13.47 14.10 4.55
N GLU A 146 -13.43 14.71 5.74
CA GLU A 146 -12.48 15.80 6.05
C GLU A 146 -11.02 15.32 5.89
N TYR A 147 -10.72 14.13 6.41
CA TYR A 147 -9.41 13.51 6.29
C TYR A 147 -9.01 13.28 4.83
N LYS A 148 -9.90 12.70 4.00
CA LYS A 148 -9.66 12.49 2.56
C LYS A 148 -9.27 13.80 1.86
N ILE A 149 -10.00 14.90 2.13
CA ILE A 149 -9.73 16.21 1.53
C ILE A 149 -8.37 16.77 1.97
N LEU A 150 -8.08 16.74 3.27
CA LEU A 150 -6.81 17.27 3.80
C LEU A 150 -5.61 16.43 3.37
N SER A 151 -5.75 15.09 3.37
CA SER A 151 -4.71 14.15 2.96
C SER A 151 -4.38 14.31 1.47
N TRP A 152 -5.40 14.45 0.61
CA TRP A 152 -5.20 14.72 -0.81
C TRP A 152 -4.45 16.04 -1.03
N LYS A 153 -4.88 17.13 -0.38
CA LYS A 153 -4.20 18.44 -0.47
C LYS A 153 -2.75 18.35 0.01
N TRP A 154 -2.51 17.66 1.13
CA TRP A 154 -1.19 17.47 1.68
C TRP A 154 -0.26 16.70 0.73
N ASN A 155 -0.72 15.56 0.21
CA ASN A 155 0.04 14.77 -0.77
C ASN A 155 0.34 15.57 -2.04
N TRP A 156 -0.63 16.35 -2.52
CA TRP A 156 -0.43 17.22 -3.68
C TRP A 156 0.65 18.28 -3.43
N ILE A 157 0.66 18.90 -2.25
CA ILE A 157 1.71 19.86 -1.86
C ILE A 157 3.07 19.19 -1.83
N LEU A 158 3.19 18.00 -1.24
CA LEU A 158 4.47 17.29 -1.14
C LEU A 158 5.05 16.90 -2.49
N LEU A 159 4.20 16.56 -3.46
CA LEU A 159 4.60 16.17 -4.82
C LEU A 159 4.96 17.35 -5.72
N ASN A 160 4.27 18.49 -5.57
CA ASN A 160 4.37 19.60 -6.53
C ASN A 160 5.19 20.80 -6.01
N SER A 161 5.67 20.76 -4.76
CA SER A 161 6.42 21.86 -4.16
C SER A 161 7.90 21.60 -3.83
N PRO A 162 8.67 20.70 -4.50
CA PRO A 162 10.05 20.41 -4.11
C PRO A 162 10.97 21.65 -4.15
N HIS A 163 10.69 22.60 -5.05
CA HIS A 163 11.45 23.85 -5.20
C HIS A 163 11.24 24.87 -4.07
N VAL A 164 10.30 24.62 -3.15
CA VAL A 164 9.92 25.58 -2.10
C VAL A 164 10.95 25.67 -0.95
N ILE A 165 11.96 24.80 -0.90
CA ILE A 165 13.01 24.81 0.13
C ILE A 165 14.19 25.73 -0.22
N SER A 166 13.96 26.90 -0.81
CA SER A 166 15.04 27.89 -0.97
C SER A 166 15.58 28.33 0.40
N ASN A 167 14.72 28.36 1.44
CA ASN A 167 15.10 28.64 2.84
C ASN A 167 14.46 27.63 3.79
N SER A 168 15.24 26.65 4.27
CA SER A 168 14.77 25.65 5.25
C SER A 168 14.42 26.25 6.62
N GLU A 169 14.94 27.44 6.91
CA GLU A 169 14.73 28.14 8.20
C GLU A 169 13.30 28.61 8.41
N ASP A 170 12.59 28.93 7.32
CA ASP A 170 11.19 29.39 7.34
C ASP A 170 10.21 28.37 7.95
N TYR A 171 10.64 27.10 8.02
CA TYR A 171 9.81 25.98 8.45
C TYR A 171 10.22 25.40 9.81
N LYS A 172 11.34 25.86 10.41
CA LYS A 172 11.88 25.31 11.67
C LYS A 172 10.85 25.29 12.81
N GLN A 173 9.97 26.30 12.88
CA GLN A 173 8.89 26.38 13.87
C GLN A 173 7.87 25.23 13.75
N PHE A 174 7.60 24.75 12.52
CA PHE A 174 6.67 23.66 12.25
C PHE A 174 7.33 22.29 12.30
N GLY A 175 8.64 22.23 12.04
CA GLY A 175 9.42 21.01 11.97
C GLY A 175 10.52 21.06 10.92
N THR A 176 10.96 19.90 10.44
CA THR A 176 11.99 19.80 9.41
C THR A 176 11.38 19.40 8.07
N VAL A 177 11.63 20.20 7.04
CA VAL A 177 11.32 19.86 5.63
C VAL A 177 12.63 19.47 4.95
N LYS A 178 12.65 18.33 4.26
CA LYS A 178 13.79 17.85 3.47
C LYS A 178 13.30 17.46 2.08
N ILE A 179 14.10 17.68 1.05
CA ILE A 179 13.88 17.01 -0.24
C ILE A 179 14.28 15.55 -0.08
N LYS A 180 13.43 14.66 -0.57
CA LYS A 180 13.71 13.24 -0.70
C LYS A 180 13.63 12.90 -2.19
N GLN A 181 14.74 12.40 -2.73
CA GLN A 181 14.73 11.75 -4.03
C GLN A 181 13.89 10.47 -3.93
N LEU A 182 12.94 10.32 -4.84
CA LEU A 182 12.23 9.06 -5.00
C LEU A 182 13.20 7.99 -5.52
N ASP A 183 12.95 6.76 -5.10
CA ASP A 183 13.72 5.62 -5.58
C ASP A 183 13.51 5.50 -7.10
N PRO A 184 14.57 5.36 -7.91
CA PRO A 184 14.45 5.24 -9.36
C PRO A 184 13.61 4.04 -9.79
N LEU A 185 12.97 4.16 -10.96
CA LEU A 185 12.35 3.01 -11.62
C LEU A 185 13.44 2.20 -12.32
N LEU A 186 13.50 0.91 -11.98
CA LEU A 186 14.48 -0.03 -12.50
C LEU A 186 13.88 -0.90 -13.59
N ASP A 187 14.60 -1.00 -14.70
CA ASP A 187 14.35 -2.03 -15.70
C ASP A 187 15.01 -3.33 -15.25
N MET A 188 14.21 -4.29 -14.80
CA MET A 188 14.69 -5.55 -14.20
C MET A 188 15.50 -6.40 -15.18
N MET A 189 15.27 -6.27 -16.49
CA MET A 189 16.07 -6.96 -17.51
C MET A 189 17.48 -6.38 -17.59
N GLN A 190 17.59 -5.05 -17.54
CA GLN A 190 18.90 -4.38 -17.53
C GLN A 190 19.63 -4.61 -16.22
N VAL A 191 18.91 -4.60 -15.10
CA VAL A 191 19.46 -4.92 -13.77
C VAL A 191 20.01 -6.33 -13.74
N PHE A 192 19.28 -7.32 -14.26
CA PHE A 192 19.76 -8.71 -14.33
C PHE A 192 21.00 -8.88 -15.20
N ASN A 193 21.12 -8.12 -16.28
CA ASN A 193 22.30 -8.17 -17.16
C ASN A 193 23.52 -7.44 -16.58
N SER A 194 23.30 -6.52 -15.62
CA SER A 194 24.35 -5.66 -15.07
C SER A 194 24.86 -6.13 -13.71
N LEU A 195 24.05 -6.87 -12.96
CA LEU A 195 24.40 -7.45 -11.67
C LEU A 195 24.85 -8.91 -11.81
N ASP A 196 25.71 -9.34 -10.90
CA ASP A 196 26.01 -10.76 -10.73
C ASP A 196 24.76 -11.56 -10.38
N LYS A 197 24.62 -12.74 -10.99
CA LYS A 197 23.44 -13.60 -10.87
C LYS A 197 23.11 -13.97 -9.41
N GLU A 198 24.14 -14.26 -8.61
CA GLU A 198 24.01 -14.57 -7.17
C GLU A 198 23.53 -13.34 -6.36
N ALA A 199 24.06 -12.16 -6.68
CA ALA A 199 23.66 -10.90 -6.04
C ALA A 199 22.19 -10.58 -6.38
N PHE A 200 21.80 -10.74 -7.64
CA PHE A 200 20.42 -10.55 -8.08
C PHE A 200 19.46 -11.47 -7.33
N LYS A 201 19.76 -12.77 -7.23
CA LYS A 201 18.93 -13.75 -6.51
C LYS A 201 18.72 -13.37 -5.04
N LYS A 202 19.74 -12.82 -4.39
CA LYS A 202 19.64 -12.42 -2.98
C LYS A 202 18.74 -11.18 -2.78
N LEU A 203 18.76 -10.26 -3.73
CA LEU A 203 18.08 -8.96 -3.62
C LEU A 203 16.67 -8.95 -4.23
N CYS A 204 16.39 -9.88 -5.15
CA CYS A 204 15.14 -9.92 -5.87
C CYS A 204 13.96 -10.33 -4.97
N LYS A 205 12.82 -9.69 -5.21
CA LYS A 205 11.54 -10.03 -4.60
C LYS A 205 10.60 -10.49 -5.70
N VAL A 206 10.15 -11.73 -5.58
CA VAL A 206 9.20 -12.33 -6.53
C VAL A 206 7.84 -11.63 -6.41
N GLU A 207 7.30 -11.20 -7.55
CA GLU A 207 5.98 -10.61 -7.67
C GLU A 207 4.95 -11.72 -7.95
N GLU A 208 4.09 -11.99 -6.98
CA GLU A 208 3.17 -13.13 -7.05
C GLU A 208 2.18 -13.04 -8.21
N ASP A 209 1.73 -11.83 -8.54
CA ASP A 209 0.78 -11.60 -9.63
C ASP A 209 1.40 -11.97 -10.98
N LEU A 210 2.68 -11.61 -11.20
CA LEU A 210 3.42 -11.99 -12.41
C LEU A 210 3.66 -13.49 -12.45
N VAL A 211 3.99 -14.12 -11.33
CA VAL A 211 4.13 -15.58 -11.24
C VAL A 211 2.83 -16.29 -11.63
N ILE A 212 1.68 -15.80 -11.16
CA ILE A 212 0.38 -16.37 -11.56
C ILE A 212 0.17 -16.19 -13.07
N ILE A 213 0.43 -15.00 -13.61
CA ILE A 213 0.25 -14.72 -15.04
C ILE A 213 1.13 -15.63 -15.90
N TYR A 214 2.41 -15.81 -15.57
CA TYR A 214 3.30 -16.68 -16.35
C TYR A 214 2.95 -18.17 -16.18
N GLY A 215 2.47 -18.60 -15.01
CA GLY A 215 1.92 -19.94 -14.84
C GLY A 215 0.66 -20.17 -15.69
N LEU A 216 -0.25 -19.20 -15.73
CA LEU A 216 -1.45 -19.26 -16.60
C LEU A 216 -1.10 -19.19 -18.08
N LYS A 217 0.01 -18.55 -18.44
CA LYS A 217 0.56 -18.58 -19.78
C LYS A 217 1.15 -19.94 -20.18
N GLY A 218 1.22 -20.91 -19.27
CA GLY A 218 1.68 -22.27 -19.56
C GLY A 218 3.19 -22.48 -19.41
N TYR A 219 3.95 -21.51 -18.92
CA TYR A 219 5.40 -21.66 -18.70
C TYR A 219 5.72 -22.68 -17.58
N TYR A 220 4.77 -22.91 -16.66
CA TYR A 220 4.84 -23.92 -15.62
C TYR A 220 3.45 -24.17 -15.03
N SER A 221 3.32 -25.25 -14.25
CA SER A 221 2.08 -25.51 -13.53
C SER A 221 2.02 -24.67 -12.26
N LEU A 222 0.88 -24.03 -11.99
CA LEU A 222 0.64 -23.35 -10.71
C LEU A 222 0.75 -24.30 -9.51
N LYS A 223 0.59 -25.63 -9.72
CA LYS A 223 0.81 -26.63 -8.66
C LYS A 223 2.27 -26.72 -8.25
N GLU A 224 3.22 -26.49 -9.17
CA GLU A 224 4.65 -26.53 -8.90
C GLU A 224 5.07 -25.35 -8.01
N VAL A 225 4.60 -24.14 -8.34
CA VAL A 225 4.85 -22.93 -7.55
C VAL A 225 4.22 -23.04 -6.15
N ARG A 226 3.05 -23.66 -6.03
CA ARG A 226 2.37 -23.83 -4.74
C ARG A 226 3.16 -24.67 -3.74
N LYS A 227 4.12 -25.50 -4.18
CA LYS A 227 4.99 -26.29 -3.27
C LYS A 227 5.90 -25.41 -2.42
N TYR A 228 6.24 -24.22 -2.90
CA TYR A 228 7.09 -23.26 -2.17
C TYR A 228 6.31 -22.40 -1.18
N ARG A 229 5.04 -22.75 -0.88
CA ARG A 229 4.19 -22.05 0.08
C ARG A 229 3.58 -23.02 1.06
N THR A 230 3.78 -22.75 2.35
CA THR A 230 3.22 -23.56 3.43
C THR A 230 2.22 -22.73 4.21
N LEU A 231 1.00 -23.23 4.40
CA LEU A 231 0.01 -22.50 5.20
C LEU A 231 0.40 -22.57 6.69
N ILE A 232 0.75 -21.42 7.29
CA ILE A 232 1.07 -21.32 8.73
C ILE A 232 -0.19 -21.06 9.56
N GLY A 233 -1.19 -20.36 8.99
CA GLY A 233 -2.42 -20.07 9.72
C GLY A 233 -3.30 -19.04 9.03
N PHE A 234 -4.16 -18.40 9.83
CA PHE A 234 -5.10 -17.39 9.37
C PHE A 234 -4.90 -16.09 10.15
N GLN A 235 -4.92 -14.96 9.46
CA GLN A 235 -4.92 -13.63 10.04
C GLN A 235 -6.27 -12.98 9.74
N SER A 236 -7.03 -12.63 10.77
CA SER A 236 -8.23 -11.80 10.60
C SER A 236 -7.82 -10.32 10.57
N ARG A 237 -8.42 -9.56 9.64
CA ARG A 237 -8.27 -8.11 9.58
C ARG A 237 -9.65 -7.48 9.50
N TYR A 238 -9.84 -6.42 10.28
CA TYR A 238 -11.05 -5.62 10.27
C TYR A 238 -10.93 -4.47 9.28
N TYR A 239 -11.95 -4.31 8.46
CA TYR A 239 -12.09 -3.18 7.55
C TYR A 239 -13.38 -2.43 7.84
N LEU A 240 -13.25 -1.10 7.88
CA LEU A 240 -14.38 -0.18 7.94
C LEU A 240 -14.29 0.71 6.70
N MET A 241 -15.28 0.62 5.82
CA MET A 241 -15.27 1.32 4.53
C MET A 241 -16.66 1.79 4.15
N GLU A 242 -16.74 2.71 3.18
CA GLU A 242 -18.03 3.08 2.61
C GLU A 242 -18.54 1.91 1.75
N LEU A 243 -19.85 1.75 1.65
CA LEU A 243 -20.46 0.66 0.88
C LEU A 243 -20.01 0.70 -0.60
N GLN A 244 -19.87 1.89 -1.17
CA GLN A 244 -19.35 2.07 -2.53
C GLN A 244 -17.89 1.62 -2.67
N ASP A 245 -17.04 1.92 -1.68
CA ASP A 245 -15.64 1.46 -1.65
C ASP A 245 -15.59 -0.08 -1.62
N GLU A 246 -16.51 -0.74 -0.90
CA GLU A 246 -16.60 -2.20 -0.89
C GLU A 246 -16.95 -2.78 -2.26
N ILE A 247 -17.93 -2.18 -2.95
CA ILE A 247 -18.35 -2.60 -4.29
C ILE A 247 -17.18 -2.48 -5.25
N LEU A 248 -16.49 -1.32 -5.26
CA LEU A 248 -15.32 -1.11 -6.11
C LEU A 248 -14.20 -2.13 -5.87
N VAL A 249 -13.95 -2.48 -4.60
CA VAL A 249 -12.94 -3.51 -4.26
C VAL A 249 -13.40 -4.88 -4.76
N SER A 250 -14.68 -5.21 -4.61
CA SER A 250 -15.25 -6.47 -5.12
C SER A 250 -15.10 -6.57 -6.64
N ASP A 251 -15.49 -5.51 -7.36
CA ASP A 251 -15.40 -5.43 -8.81
C ASP A 251 -13.94 -5.51 -9.28
N MET A 252 -13.00 -4.87 -8.58
CA MET A 252 -11.58 -4.97 -8.91
C MET A 252 -11.06 -6.40 -8.77
N LEU A 253 -11.47 -7.13 -7.74
CA LEU A 253 -11.09 -8.52 -7.52
C LEU A 253 -11.71 -9.45 -8.57
N GLU A 254 -12.98 -9.24 -8.91
CA GLU A 254 -13.67 -9.99 -9.97
C GLU A 254 -13.01 -9.75 -11.34
N ASN A 255 -12.75 -8.49 -11.69
CA ASN A 255 -12.04 -8.14 -12.92
C ASN A 255 -10.63 -8.76 -12.98
N LYS A 256 -9.94 -8.87 -11.83
CA LYS A 256 -8.66 -9.56 -11.75
C LYS A 256 -8.80 -11.06 -12.05
N LEU A 257 -9.85 -11.72 -11.56
CA LEU A 257 -10.15 -13.12 -11.87
C LEU A 257 -10.52 -13.32 -13.35
N ILE A 258 -11.30 -12.40 -13.93
CA ILE A 258 -11.64 -12.43 -15.36
C ILE A 258 -10.35 -12.34 -16.20
N ARG A 259 -9.43 -11.44 -15.87
CA ARG A 259 -8.13 -11.34 -16.56
C ARG A 259 -7.35 -12.64 -16.52
N TYR A 260 -7.32 -13.31 -15.37
CA TYR A 260 -6.69 -14.62 -15.24
C TYR A 260 -7.37 -15.69 -16.10
N SER A 261 -8.70 -15.68 -16.16
CA SER A 261 -9.46 -16.57 -17.05
C SER A 261 -9.14 -16.33 -18.52
N VAL A 262 -9.12 -15.07 -18.97
CA VAL A 262 -8.80 -14.71 -20.37
C VAL A 262 -7.40 -15.13 -20.75
N VAL A 263 -6.40 -14.88 -19.88
CA VAL A 263 -5.02 -15.34 -20.12
C VAL A 263 -4.96 -16.86 -20.28
N SER A 264 -5.70 -17.60 -19.44
CA SER A 264 -5.77 -19.05 -19.54
C SER A 264 -6.44 -19.53 -20.85
N GLN A 265 -7.50 -18.86 -21.30
CA GLN A 265 -8.25 -19.22 -22.51
C GLN A 265 -7.45 -18.95 -23.79
N LEU A 266 -6.82 -17.77 -23.89
CA LEU A 266 -6.02 -17.40 -25.06
C LEU A 266 -4.85 -18.36 -25.32
N MET A 267 -4.29 -18.97 -24.27
CA MET A 267 -3.24 -19.97 -24.45
C MET A 267 -3.80 -21.34 -24.86
N ASN A 268 -4.98 -21.73 -24.36
CA ASN A 268 -5.65 -22.95 -24.83
C ASN A 268 -6.02 -22.84 -26.32
N GLU A 269 -6.44 -21.66 -26.79
CA GLU A 269 -6.74 -21.41 -28.20
C GLU A 269 -5.48 -21.42 -29.08
N LYS A 270 -4.37 -20.82 -28.64
CA LYS A 270 -3.09 -20.89 -29.37
C LYS A 270 -2.54 -22.31 -29.47
N GLN A 271 -2.62 -23.10 -28.39
CA GLN A 271 -2.25 -24.51 -28.42
C GLN A 271 -3.15 -25.34 -29.34
N PHE A 272 -4.42 -24.97 -29.51
CA PHE A 272 -5.31 -25.65 -30.44
C PHE A 272 -4.98 -25.34 -31.91
N ILE A 273 -4.56 -24.11 -32.22
CA ILE A 273 -4.18 -23.70 -33.57
C ILE A 273 -2.81 -24.25 -33.99
N GLU A 274 -1.86 -24.39 -33.05
CA GLU A 274 -0.52 -24.96 -33.33
C GLU A 274 -0.51 -26.50 -33.43
N ASN A 275 -1.60 -27.17 -33.06
CA ASN A 275 -1.76 -28.63 -33.12
C ASN A 275 -2.69 -29.12 -34.24
N ILE A 276 -3.08 -28.24 -35.18
CA ILE A 276 -3.79 -28.55 -36.43
C ILE A 276 -2.81 -28.39 -37.59
#